data_AF-A0AAU2JII2-F1
#
_entry.id   AF-A0AAU2JII2-F1
#
_cell.length_a   1.000
_cell.length_b   1.000
_cell.length_c   1.000
_cell.angle_alpha   90.00
_cell.angle_beta   90.00
_cell.angle_gamma   90.00
#
_symmetry.space_group_name_H-M   'P 1'
#
loop_
_entity.id
_entity.type
_entity.pdbx_description
1 polymer ?
#
loop_
_entity_poly.entity_id
_entity_poly.type
_entity_poly.pdbx_seq_one_letter_code
_entity_poly.pdbx_strand_id
1 'polypeptide(L)'
;MRPAGAAAVPAGYRVGDWEVTEPIAEGSWGSVYAARLIGTPSAGRPAEAALKFLSTAGLAPRQARQLAETAQREVAFSREASHPHLIRVYETAEVRDGAHPGLDGAVVLVMERAERSLLDLLRAADDPAATPVPDAGRLLTEVCEALAHLHASGWVHGDLKPGNVLLMPGGSVRLADFGLATRLEGTHGYAPPMGSPDYLPPERSTEPLSERGIAVRPGLDVWALGVTAHQLLTGGRMPFPGATAAARAAALHAYGAGRTELRLSPELPDAWRAIVEDCLTADPERRARHTVRALLPRIRAAAADQAAPVRRRRRKRVLLASAGVGTTAAAALGYAFVLPQFAEPSDTPGGVAVRVFNVEQGCLGNSERLHNCRLGLARDPWEPYVLENVVPTRVWHGDSLVADCVAMGATRVADEYGVGSTNWYRVKVPGKEGAGEYGWLSATRTRDVPDVPECRRPAPGASPTPEPSPSRG
;
A
#
# COMPACT_ATOMS: atom_id res chain seq x y z
N MET A 1 -11.16 10.44 0.13
CA MET A 1 -11.39 10.68 1.57
C MET A 1 -10.09 10.33 2.27
N ARG A 2 -9.49 11.28 3.01
CA ARG A 2 -8.08 11.21 3.45
C ARG A 2 -7.81 10.05 4.44
N PRO A 3 -6.64 9.40 4.38
CA PRO A 3 -6.16 8.55 5.47
C PRO A 3 -5.79 9.42 6.69
N ALA A 4 -5.92 8.87 7.90
CA ALA A 4 -5.49 9.53 9.12
C ALA A 4 -3.97 9.34 9.32
N GLY A 5 -3.23 10.44 9.57
CA GLY A 5 -1.81 10.39 9.92
C GLY A 5 -1.02 11.62 9.47
N ALA A 6 -1.22 12.08 8.23
CA ALA A 6 -0.61 13.33 7.75
C ALA A 6 -1.53 14.52 8.03
N ALA A 7 -1.06 15.49 8.81
CA ALA A 7 -1.74 16.78 8.89
C ALA A 7 -1.72 17.44 7.50
N ALA A 8 -2.89 17.86 7.04
CA ALA A 8 -3.02 18.45 5.72
C ALA A 8 -2.33 19.82 5.69
N VAL A 9 -1.18 19.92 5.02
CA VAL A 9 -0.43 21.16 4.88
C VAL A 9 -1.26 22.14 4.04
N PRO A 10 -1.57 23.36 4.53
CA PRO A 10 -2.38 24.32 3.79
C PRO A 10 -1.59 24.95 2.64
N ALA A 11 -2.29 25.35 1.58
CA ALA A 11 -1.71 26.21 0.55
C ALA A 11 -1.29 27.55 1.17
N GLY A 12 -0.12 28.07 0.79
CA GLY A 12 0.51 29.22 1.42
C GLY A 12 1.35 28.90 2.67
N TYR A 13 1.37 27.64 3.15
CA TYR A 13 2.26 27.24 4.24
C TYR A 13 3.74 27.41 3.83
N ARG A 14 4.59 27.85 4.75
CA ARG A 14 5.99 28.18 4.45
C ARG A 14 6.98 27.27 5.16
N VAL A 15 7.93 26.74 4.39
CA VAL A 15 9.08 25.98 4.90
C VAL A 15 10.34 26.67 4.41
N GLY A 16 10.89 27.55 5.26
CA GLY A 16 11.96 28.46 4.85
C GLY A 16 11.52 29.34 3.67
N ASP A 17 12.31 29.31 2.60
CA ASP A 17 12.04 30.07 1.37
C ASP A 17 10.99 29.41 0.44
N TRP A 18 10.32 28.33 0.85
CA TRP A 18 9.36 27.59 0.01
C TRP A 18 7.92 27.80 0.46
N GLU A 19 7.04 28.14 -0.49
CA GLU A 19 5.60 28.27 -0.30
C GLU A 19 4.87 27.04 -0.87
N VAL A 20 4.15 26.30 -0.03
CA VAL A 20 3.33 25.15 -0.42
C VAL A 20 2.16 25.61 -1.27
N THR A 21 1.87 24.87 -2.35
CA THR A 21 0.83 25.23 -3.34
C THR A 21 -0.29 24.19 -3.39
N GLU A 22 -0.04 23.03 -4.01
CA GLU A 22 -1.03 21.97 -4.23
C GLU A 22 -0.52 20.59 -3.75
N PRO A 23 -1.39 19.68 -3.29
CA PRO A 23 -1.00 18.30 -2.98
C PRO A 23 -0.66 17.53 -4.25
N ILE A 24 0.46 16.79 -4.23
CA ILE A 24 0.88 15.87 -5.30
C ILE A 24 0.49 14.43 -4.94
N ALA A 25 0.84 13.98 -3.73
CA ALA A 25 0.64 12.60 -3.30
C ALA A 25 0.47 12.48 -1.79
N GLU A 26 -0.26 11.45 -1.36
CA GLU A 26 -0.33 11.01 0.05
C GLU A 26 0.18 9.55 0.10
N GLY A 27 1.07 9.24 1.04
CA GLY A 27 1.68 7.93 1.21
C GLY A 27 1.64 7.45 2.66
N SER A 28 2.07 6.21 2.91
CA SER A 28 2.02 5.58 4.25
C SER A 28 2.85 6.30 5.33
N TRP A 29 3.82 7.12 4.92
CA TRP A 29 4.83 7.74 5.79
C TRP A 29 4.79 9.27 5.76
N GLY A 30 3.90 9.87 4.97
CA GLY A 30 3.88 11.32 4.78
C GLY A 30 3.10 11.77 3.55
N SER A 31 3.12 13.08 3.32
CA SER A 31 2.44 13.74 2.20
C SER A 31 3.42 14.58 1.39
N VAL A 32 3.18 14.67 0.08
CA VAL A 32 4.01 15.41 -0.87
C VAL A 32 3.18 16.51 -1.50
N TYR A 33 3.71 17.73 -1.50
CA TYR A 33 3.08 18.92 -2.08
C TYR A 33 4.02 19.58 -3.09
N ALA A 34 3.47 20.23 -4.11
CA ALA A 34 4.22 21.16 -4.93
C ALA A 34 4.50 22.43 -4.11
N ALA A 35 5.66 23.04 -4.33
CA ALA A 35 6.01 24.32 -3.73
C ALA A 35 6.70 25.25 -4.73
N ARG A 36 6.58 26.54 -4.46
CA ARG A 36 7.21 27.63 -5.22
C ARG A 36 8.24 28.34 -4.34
N LEU A 37 9.38 28.69 -4.93
CA LEU A 37 10.41 29.48 -4.25
C LEU A 37 9.96 30.94 -4.05
N ILE A 38 10.05 31.42 -2.82
CA ILE A 38 9.90 32.83 -2.43
C ILE A 38 11.27 33.50 -2.52
N GLY A 39 11.67 33.89 -3.73
CA GLY A 39 12.96 34.54 -3.93
C GLY A 39 13.43 34.48 -5.38
N THR A 40 14.73 34.71 -5.59
CA THR A 40 15.34 34.57 -6.92
C THR A 40 15.81 33.13 -7.13
N PRO A 41 15.36 32.43 -8.18
CA PRO A 41 15.84 31.07 -8.50
C PRO A 41 17.34 31.02 -8.76
N SER A 42 17.95 29.86 -8.46
CA SER A 42 19.36 29.58 -8.71
C SER A 42 19.57 28.10 -9.08
N ALA A 43 20.77 27.72 -9.53
CA ALA A 43 21.09 26.34 -9.91
C ALA A 43 20.98 25.30 -8.77
N GLY A 44 20.92 25.76 -7.50
CA GLY A 44 20.65 24.94 -6.32
C GLY A 44 19.23 25.04 -5.78
N ARG A 45 18.43 26.03 -6.22
CA ARG A 45 17.07 26.31 -5.76
C ARG A 45 16.21 26.74 -6.96
N PRO A 46 15.53 25.80 -7.65
CA PRO A 46 14.66 26.11 -8.79
C PRO A 46 13.44 26.96 -8.38
N ALA A 47 12.69 27.47 -9.36
CA ALA A 47 11.45 28.19 -9.08
C ALA A 47 10.34 27.28 -8.48
N GLU A 48 10.39 25.98 -8.79
CA GLU A 48 9.43 24.97 -8.32
C GLU A 48 10.13 23.75 -7.72
N ALA A 49 9.57 23.21 -6.65
CA ALA A 49 10.03 22.00 -5.99
C ALA A 49 8.84 21.12 -5.58
N ALA A 50 9.11 19.90 -5.10
CA ALA A 50 8.19 19.12 -4.30
C ALA A 50 8.69 19.06 -2.85
N LEU A 51 7.79 19.14 -1.87
CA LEU A 51 8.08 19.05 -0.44
C LEU A 51 7.43 17.78 0.12
N LYS A 52 8.25 16.83 0.58
CA LYS A 52 7.80 15.62 1.29
C LYS A 52 7.80 15.88 2.79
N PHE A 53 6.63 15.92 3.40
CA PHE A 53 6.43 16.11 4.84
C PHE A 53 6.34 14.75 5.53
N LEU A 54 7.29 14.48 6.41
CA LEU A 54 7.36 13.30 7.28
C LEU A 54 7.01 13.73 8.71
N SER A 55 5.71 13.89 9.00
CA SER A 55 5.23 14.29 10.32
C SER A 55 5.04 13.11 11.25
N THR A 56 5.64 13.17 12.44
CA THR A 56 5.45 12.20 13.53
C THR A 56 4.26 12.53 14.43
N ALA A 57 3.61 13.69 14.23
CA ALA A 57 2.51 14.15 15.06
C ALA A 57 1.28 13.21 14.97
N GLY A 58 0.73 12.84 16.14
CA GLY A 58 -0.41 11.92 16.22
C GLY A 58 -0.09 10.45 15.96
N LEU A 59 1.17 10.09 15.64
CA LEU A 59 1.59 8.69 15.52
C LEU A 59 1.86 8.05 16.89
N ALA A 60 1.59 6.75 17.02
CA ALA A 60 2.01 6.01 18.21
C ALA A 60 3.55 5.99 18.32
N PRO A 61 4.15 5.89 19.53
CA PRO A 61 5.61 6.01 19.71
C PRO A 61 6.46 5.07 18.82
N ARG A 62 5.96 3.87 18.52
CA ARG A 62 6.61 2.93 17.59
C ARG A 62 6.60 3.43 16.14
N GLN A 63 5.46 3.94 15.67
CA GLN A 63 5.28 4.49 14.33
C GLN A 63 6.09 5.79 14.16
N ALA A 64 6.06 6.68 15.16
CA ALA A 64 6.88 7.89 15.19
C ALA A 64 8.38 7.56 15.08
N ARG A 65 8.85 6.54 15.82
CA ARG A 65 10.23 6.06 15.71
C ARG A 65 10.55 5.46 14.34
N GLN A 66 9.69 4.61 13.79
CA GLN A 66 9.87 4.05 12.44
C GLN A 66 9.93 5.14 11.37
N LEU A 67 9.09 6.17 11.48
CA LEU A 67 9.11 7.32 10.57
C LEU A 67 10.37 8.16 10.75
N ALA A 68 10.82 8.41 11.97
CA ALA A 68 12.07 9.12 12.23
C ALA A 68 13.28 8.37 11.66
N GLU A 69 13.35 7.04 11.82
CA GLU A 69 14.39 6.20 11.22
C GLU A 69 14.32 6.22 9.68
N THR A 70 13.11 6.25 9.11
CA THR A 70 12.86 6.37 7.66
C THR A 70 13.35 7.72 7.12
N ALA A 71 13.01 8.81 7.81
CA ALA A 71 13.47 10.17 7.48
C ALA A 71 15.00 10.28 7.57
N GLN A 72 15.61 9.72 8.62
CA GLN A 72 17.07 9.70 8.79
C GLN A 72 17.77 8.95 7.66
N ARG A 73 17.25 7.79 7.22
CA ARG A 73 17.79 7.06 6.05
C ARG A 73 17.70 7.90 4.77
N GLU A 74 16.56 8.51 4.51
CA GLU A 74 16.34 9.33 3.31
C GLU A 74 17.24 10.58 3.27
N VAL A 75 17.41 11.26 4.41
CA VAL A 75 18.34 12.39 4.56
C VAL A 75 19.81 11.97 4.42
N ALA A 76 20.21 10.83 5.02
CA ALA A 76 21.57 10.32 4.92
C ALA A 76 21.91 9.94 3.46
N PHE A 77 21.02 9.20 2.80
CA PHE A 77 21.16 8.83 1.40
C PHE A 77 21.32 10.05 0.50
N SER A 78 20.46 11.05 0.67
CA SER A 78 20.43 12.28 -0.14
C SER A 78 21.69 13.13 -0.03
N ARG A 79 22.52 12.92 0.98
CA ARG A 79 23.83 13.59 1.16
C ARG A 79 24.98 12.85 0.49
N GLU A 80 24.86 11.54 0.30
CA GLU A 80 25.92 10.68 -0.25
C GLU A 80 25.76 10.42 -1.75
N ALA A 81 24.54 10.35 -2.27
CA ALA A 81 24.26 9.94 -3.63
C ALA A 81 23.99 11.12 -4.58
N SER A 82 24.61 11.09 -5.76
CA SER A 82 24.35 12.07 -6.84
C SER A 82 24.46 11.40 -8.21
N HIS A 83 23.35 11.38 -8.94
CA HIS A 83 23.25 10.72 -10.24
C HIS A 83 22.07 11.32 -11.04
N PRO A 84 22.16 11.48 -12.38
CA PRO A 84 21.07 12.06 -13.19
C PRO A 84 19.74 11.30 -13.13
N HIS A 85 19.74 10.04 -12.69
CA HIS A 85 18.56 9.19 -12.54
C HIS A 85 18.16 8.90 -11.09
N LEU A 86 18.67 9.66 -10.11
CA LEU A 86 18.19 9.67 -8.72
C LEU A 86 17.55 11.04 -8.43
N ILE A 87 16.45 11.07 -7.69
CA ILE A 87 15.76 12.33 -7.38
C ILE A 87 16.66 13.22 -6.52
N ARG A 88 16.89 14.46 -6.96
CA ARG A 88 17.71 15.40 -6.20
C ARG A 88 16.90 16.00 -5.06
N VAL A 89 17.41 15.87 -3.84
CA VAL A 89 17.02 16.69 -2.69
C VAL A 89 17.88 17.95 -2.69
N TYR A 90 17.23 19.11 -2.62
CA TYR A 90 17.87 20.42 -2.58
C TYR A 90 18.25 20.80 -1.14
N GLU A 91 17.33 20.61 -0.20
CA GLU A 91 17.53 20.91 1.21
C GLU A 91 16.56 20.12 2.11
N THR A 92 16.86 20.11 3.40
CA THR A 92 16.09 19.41 4.43
C THR A 92 15.77 20.38 5.55
N ALA A 93 14.51 20.49 5.95
CA ALA A 93 14.07 21.34 7.04
C ALA A 93 13.39 20.52 8.14
N GLU A 94 13.38 21.07 9.36
CA GLU A 94 12.58 20.58 10.47
C GLU A 94 11.55 21.67 10.79
N VAL A 95 10.26 21.34 10.75
CA VAL A 95 9.19 22.29 11.05
C VAL A 95 9.11 22.50 12.56
N ARG A 96 9.05 23.77 12.97
CA ARG A 96 8.85 24.17 14.37
C ARG A 96 7.72 25.20 14.40
N ASP A 97 6.52 24.74 14.71
CA ASP A 97 5.28 25.49 14.51
C ASP A 97 4.20 25.07 15.52
N GLY A 98 4.22 25.73 16.68
CA GLY A 98 3.21 25.53 17.72
C GLY A 98 1.79 25.96 17.34
N ALA A 99 1.61 26.71 16.23
CA ALA A 99 0.28 27.03 15.70
C ALA A 99 -0.29 25.88 14.85
N HIS A 100 0.57 24.98 14.35
CA HIS A 100 0.17 23.77 13.64
C HIS A 100 0.78 22.51 14.30
N PRO A 101 0.27 22.05 15.46
CA PRO A 101 0.83 20.90 16.20
C PRO A 101 0.89 19.58 15.41
N GLY A 102 0.12 19.45 14.33
CA GLY A 102 0.18 18.32 13.39
C GLY A 102 1.37 18.34 12.43
N LEU A 103 2.10 19.45 12.35
CA LEU A 103 3.30 19.65 11.52
C LEU A 103 4.55 19.93 12.38
N ASP A 104 4.40 20.28 13.65
CA ASP A 104 5.52 20.49 14.57
C ASP A 104 6.41 19.23 14.68
N GLY A 105 7.72 19.42 14.55
CA GLY A 105 8.71 18.33 14.50
C GLY A 105 8.74 17.53 13.19
N ALA A 106 7.94 17.90 12.17
CA ALA A 106 7.97 17.20 10.88
C ALA A 106 9.29 17.45 10.13
N VAL A 107 9.89 16.38 9.60
CA VAL A 107 11.03 16.49 8.68
C VAL A 107 10.49 16.75 7.27
N VAL A 108 10.98 17.79 6.62
CA VAL A 108 10.57 18.17 5.26
C VAL A 108 11.76 18.04 4.32
N LEU A 109 11.61 17.23 3.27
CA LEU A 109 12.59 17.13 2.19
C LEU A 109 12.11 17.97 1.01
N VAL A 110 12.91 18.97 0.63
CA VAL A 110 12.70 19.79 -0.57
C VAL A 110 13.43 19.12 -1.72
N MET A 111 12.70 18.71 -2.76
CA MET A 111 13.23 17.88 -3.84
C MET A 111 12.79 18.35 -5.24
N GLU A 112 13.42 17.79 -6.28
CA GLU A 112 13.00 17.94 -7.67
C GLU A 112 11.49 17.70 -7.85
N ARG A 113 10.80 18.61 -8.55
CA ARG A 113 9.40 18.43 -8.95
C ARG A 113 9.33 17.55 -10.20
N ALA A 114 8.79 16.35 -10.05
CA ALA A 114 8.43 15.48 -11.17
C ALA A 114 7.07 15.87 -11.78
N GLU A 115 6.84 15.47 -13.02
CA GLU A 115 5.56 15.65 -13.72
C GLU A 115 4.53 14.60 -13.27
N ARG A 116 4.95 13.34 -13.15
CA ARG A 116 4.11 12.18 -12.76
C ARG A 116 4.99 10.98 -12.37
N SER A 117 4.41 9.94 -11.75
CA SER A 117 5.07 8.64 -11.57
C SER A 117 4.79 7.68 -12.74
N LEU A 118 5.55 6.59 -12.85
CA LEU A 118 5.22 5.49 -13.76
C LEU A 118 3.94 4.75 -13.35
N LEU A 119 3.56 4.77 -12.06
CA LEU A 119 2.28 4.24 -11.61
C LEU A 119 1.11 5.03 -12.19
N ASP A 120 1.24 6.34 -12.36
CA ASP A 120 0.20 7.18 -12.94
C ASP A 120 0.04 6.93 -14.45
N LEU A 121 1.14 6.63 -15.16
CA LEU A 121 1.06 6.14 -16.54
C LEU A 121 0.37 4.78 -16.64
N LEU A 122 0.67 3.85 -15.73
CA LEU A 122 0.04 2.53 -15.71
C LEU A 122 -1.46 2.61 -15.41
N ARG A 123 -1.90 3.51 -14.52
CA ARG A 123 -3.32 3.79 -14.23
C ARG A 123 -4.04 4.52 -15.37
N ALA A 124 -3.37 5.48 -16.02
CA ALA A 124 -3.91 6.12 -17.21
C ALA A 124 -4.11 5.15 -18.38
N ALA A 125 -3.45 3.98 -18.33
CA ALA A 125 -3.56 2.89 -19.29
C ALA A 125 -4.57 1.78 -18.88
N ASP A 126 -5.52 2.06 -17.96
CA ASP A 126 -6.65 1.17 -17.59
C ASP A 126 -7.68 0.95 -18.74
N ASP A 127 -7.25 1.12 -19.99
CA ASP A 127 -7.96 0.69 -21.21
C ASP A 127 -7.94 -0.85 -21.30
N PRO A 128 -9.06 -1.53 -21.62
CA PRO A 128 -9.10 -2.98 -21.83
C PRO A 128 -8.11 -3.52 -22.89
N ALA A 129 -7.53 -2.66 -23.74
CA ALA A 129 -6.42 -2.98 -24.64
C ALA A 129 -5.03 -2.66 -24.02
N ALA A 130 -4.83 -3.00 -22.74
CA ALA A 130 -3.59 -2.82 -21.97
C ALA A 130 -2.30 -3.00 -22.80
N THR A 131 -1.69 -1.89 -23.19
CA THR A 131 -0.51 -1.82 -24.08
C THR A 131 0.77 -1.55 -23.29
N PRO A 132 1.95 -1.93 -23.83
CA PRO A 132 3.22 -1.55 -23.23
C PRO A 132 3.32 -0.02 -23.08
N VAL A 133 3.87 0.43 -21.95
CA VAL A 133 4.16 1.85 -21.71
C VAL A 133 5.08 2.37 -22.81
N PRO A 134 4.78 3.52 -23.44
CA PRO A 134 5.67 4.14 -24.42
C PRO A 134 7.10 4.28 -23.87
N ASP A 135 8.10 3.99 -24.71
CA ASP A 135 9.52 3.99 -24.35
C ASP A 135 9.92 3.08 -23.16
N ALA A 136 9.11 2.08 -22.77
CA ALA A 136 9.40 1.21 -21.62
C ALA A 136 10.84 0.70 -21.55
N GLY A 137 11.45 0.32 -22.68
CA GLY A 137 12.86 -0.10 -22.72
C GLY A 137 13.88 1.01 -22.36
N ARG A 138 13.63 2.25 -22.76
CA ARG A 138 14.46 3.42 -22.35
C ARG A 138 14.27 3.69 -20.86
N LEU A 139 13.03 3.73 -20.39
CA LEU A 139 12.70 3.97 -18.99
C LEU A 139 13.36 2.92 -18.08
N LEU A 140 13.30 1.64 -18.46
CA LEU A 140 13.96 0.54 -17.75
C LEU A 140 15.49 0.60 -17.81
N THR A 141 16.07 1.18 -18.88
CA THR A 141 17.50 1.46 -18.96
C THR A 141 17.90 2.49 -17.89
N GLU A 142 17.20 3.62 -17.83
CA GLU A 142 17.49 4.70 -16.87
C GLU A 142 17.28 4.26 -15.41
N VAL A 143 16.25 3.45 -15.12
CA VAL A 143 16.07 2.80 -13.81
C VAL A 143 17.23 1.86 -13.48
N CYS A 144 17.67 1.04 -14.43
CA CYS A 144 18.77 0.11 -14.22
C CYS A 144 20.11 0.83 -13.97
N GLU A 145 20.33 1.99 -14.61
CA GLU A 145 21.48 2.87 -14.37
C GLU A 145 21.45 3.49 -12.97
N ALA A 146 20.29 3.97 -12.51
CA ALA A 146 20.10 4.44 -11.14
C ALA A 146 20.44 3.36 -10.10
N LEU A 147 19.93 2.13 -10.29
CA LEU A 147 20.23 1.01 -9.40
C LEU A 147 21.70 0.58 -9.47
N ALA A 148 22.33 0.63 -10.66
CA ALA A 148 23.74 0.31 -10.81
C ALA A 148 24.65 1.30 -10.06
N HIS A 149 24.33 2.59 -10.10
CA HIS A 149 25.00 3.60 -9.28
C HIS A 149 24.76 3.37 -7.77
N LEU A 150 23.52 3.06 -7.38
CA LEU A 150 23.14 2.77 -6.00
C LEU A 150 23.94 1.59 -5.42
N HIS A 151 23.94 0.45 -6.13
CA HIS A 151 24.61 -0.78 -5.71
C HIS A 151 26.14 -0.62 -5.71
N ALA A 152 26.70 0.12 -6.67
CA ALA A 152 28.13 0.45 -6.69
C ALA A 152 28.55 1.34 -5.50
N SER A 153 27.63 2.14 -4.97
CA SER A 153 27.84 2.99 -3.78
C SER A 153 27.59 2.24 -2.46
N GLY A 154 27.29 0.93 -2.51
CA GLY A 154 27.03 0.11 -1.32
C GLY A 154 25.63 0.27 -0.72
N TRP A 155 24.65 0.76 -1.49
CA TRP A 155 23.27 0.93 -1.06
C TRP A 155 22.31 -0.02 -1.81
N VAL A 156 21.21 -0.38 -1.17
CA VAL A 156 20.05 -1.11 -1.73
C VAL A 156 18.81 -0.24 -1.54
N HIS A 157 17.91 -0.18 -2.52
CA HIS A 157 16.74 0.71 -2.47
C HIS A 157 15.65 0.20 -1.54
N GLY A 158 15.37 -1.11 -1.56
CA GLY A 158 14.44 -1.75 -0.63
C GLY A 158 12.94 -1.64 -0.99
N ASP A 159 12.55 -0.73 -1.89
CA ASP A 159 11.14 -0.48 -2.26
C ASP A 159 10.98 0.09 -3.68
N LEU A 160 11.70 -0.49 -4.64
CA LEU A 160 11.53 -0.17 -6.06
C LEU A 160 10.15 -0.61 -6.55
N LYS A 161 9.40 0.33 -7.14
CA LYS A 161 8.07 0.12 -7.75
C LYS A 161 7.75 1.27 -8.71
N PRO A 162 6.79 1.14 -9.66
CA PRO A 162 6.40 2.22 -10.56
C PRO A 162 6.02 3.55 -9.87
N GLY A 163 5.50 3.51 -8.64
CA GLY A 163 5.18 4.73 -7.88
C GLY A 163 6.41 5.51 -7.40
N ASN A 164 7.55 4.82 -7.25
CA ASN A 164 8.83 5.40 -6.82
C ASN A 164 9.76 5.70 -8.02
N VAL A 165 9.28 5.46 -9.25
CA VAL A 165 9.96 5.85 -10.49
C VAL A 165 9.22 7.05 -11.06
N LEU A 166 9.87 8.21 -11.02
CA LEU A 166 9.30 9.50 -11.38
C LEU A 166 9.74 9.91 -12.79
N LEU A 167 8.83 10.53 -13.54
CA LEU A 167 9.09 11.15 -14.83
C LEU A 167 9.18 12.66 -14.68
N MET A 168 10.27 13.21 -15.19
CA MET A 168 10.49 14.66 -15.23
C MET A 168 9.90 15.29 -16.49
N PRO A 169 9.73 16.62 -16.51
CA PRO A 169 9.58 17.36 -17.76
C PRO A 169 10.65 16.94 -18.77
N GLY A 170 10.23 16.51 -19.96
CA GLY A 170 11.12 15.93 -20.99
C GLY A 170 11.27 14.40 -20.94
N GLY A 171 10.62 13.70 -20.00
CA GLY A 171 10.46 12.24 -20.01
C GLY A 171 11.66 11.42 -19.51
N SER A 172 12.66 12.05 -18.90
CA SER A 172 13.75 11.34 -18.19
C SER A 172 13.30 10.87 -16.82
N VAL A 173 13.81 9.71 -16.39
CA VAL A 173 13.54 9.09 -15.09
C VAL A 173 14.35 9.74 -13.96
N ARG A 174 13.74 9.83 -12.77
CA ARG A 174 14.45 9.69 -11.48
C ARG A 174 13.81 8.61 -10.62
N LEU A 175 14.65 7.82 -9.97
CA LEU A 175 14.27 6.92 -8.88
C LEU A 175 14.22 7.71 -7.56
N ALA A 176 13.20 7.46 -6.74
CA ALA A 176 12.84 8.28 -5.59
C ALA A 176 12.35 7.44 -4.39
N ASP A 177 12.10 8.11 -3.24
CA ASP A 177 11.65 7.52 -1.97
C ASP A 177 12.65 6.52 -1.35
N PHE A 178 13.73 7.08 -0.81
CA PHE A 178 14.83 6.33 -0.20
C PHE A 178 14.62 6.04 1.30
N GLY A 179 13.37 6.14 1.81
CA GLY A 179 13.07 5.90 3.22
C GLY A 179 13.39 4.47 3.71
N LEU A 180 13.38 3.50 2.79
CA LEU A 180 13.80 2.10 3.03
C LEU A 180 15.19 1.79 2.47
N ALA A 181 15.89 2.77 1.92
CA ALA A 181 17.24 2.57 1.39
C ALA A 181 18.20 2.19 2.52
N THR A 182 19.01 1.18 2.26
CA THR A 182 19.83 0.52 3.28
C THR A 182 21.26 0.36 2.81
N ARG A 183 22.22 0.79 3.64
CA ARG A 183 23.65 0.60 3.41
C ARG A 183 24.03 -0.85 3.69
N LEU A 184 24.91 -1.41 2.86
CA LEU A 184 25.41 -2.77 3.00
C LEU A 184 26.59 -2.83 3.98
N GLU A 185 26.51 -3.78 4.91
CA GLU A 185 27.58 -4.21 5.81
C GLU A 185 28.19 -5.51 5.26
N GLY A 186 29.07 -5.38 4.26
CA GLY A 186 29.60 -6.54 3.53
C GLY A 186 28.61 -7.05 2.48
N THR A 187 27.95 -8.18 2.74
CA THR A 187 27.08 -8.86 1.76
C THR A 187 25.59 -8.50 1.85
N HIS A 188 25.18 -7.87 2.95
CA HIS A 188 23.79 -7.54 3.25
C HIS A 188 23.74 -6.29 4.14
N GLY A 189 22.60 -5.62 4.18
CA GLY A 189 22.26 -4.61 5.19
C GLY A 189 21.04 -5.07 5.98
N TYR A 190 20.54 -4.22 6.88
CA TYR A 190 19.31 -4.47 7.62
C TYR A 190 18.30 -3.36 7.45
N ALA A 191 17.08 -3.73 7.06
CA ALA A 191 15.96 -2.83 6.89
C ALA A 191 14.81 -3.23 7.83
N PRO A 192 13.91 -2.31 8.19
CA PRO A 192 12.64 -2.67 8.81
C PRO A 192 11.87 -3.74 8.00
N PRO A 193 10.95 -4.50 8.63
CA PRO A 193 10.09 -5.49 7.97
C PRO A 193 8.97 -4.80 7.16
N MET A 194 9.39 -3.95 6.21
CA MET A 194 8.57 -3.01 5.45
C MET A 194 8.94 -3.09 3.96
N GLY A 195 8.06 -2.54 3.12
CA GLY A 195 8.16 -2.54 1.66
C GLY A 195 6.81 -2.87 1.02
N SER A 196 6.73 -2.73 -0.31
CA SER A 196 5.49 -2.93 -1.07
C SER A 196 5.31 -4.41 -1.45
N PRO A 197 4.34 -5.17 -0.88
CA PRO A 197 4.31 -6.64 -0.95
C PRO A 197 4.34 -7.22 -2.38
N ASP A 198 3.68 -6.56 -3.32
CA ASP A 198 3.63 -6.93 -4.74
C ASP A 198 5.01 -6.90 -5.46
N TYR A 199 6.01 -6.24 -4.86
CA TYR A 199 7.36 -6.04 -5.41
C TYR A 199 8.46 -6.71 -4.57
N LEU A 200 8.09 -7.40 -3.48
CA LEU A 200 9.05 -8.10 -2.62
C LEU A 200 9.31 -9.53 -3.15
N PRO A 201 10.54 -10.05 -3.02
CA PRO A 201 10.88 -11.41 -3.40
C PRO A 201 10.34 -12.44 -2.39
N PRO A 202 10.16 -13.73 -2.77
CA PRO A 202 9.46 -14.70 -1.95
C PRO A 202 10.18 -15.04 -0.65
N GLU A 203 11.52 -14.96 -0.61
CA GLU A 203 12.27 -15.21 0.63
C GLU A 203 12.12 -14.10 1.68
N ARG A 204 11.60 -12.91 1.29
CA ARG A 204 11.45 -11.76 2.20
C ARG A 204 10.48 -12.02 3.36
N SER A 205 9.51 -12.93 3.18
CA SER A 205 8.60 -13.36 4.24
C SER A 205 9.17 -14.46 5.14
N THR A 206 10.30 -15.07 4.75
CA THR A 206 10.95 -16.17 5.48
C THR A 206 12.27 -15.74 6.14
N GLU A 207 12.84 -14.61 5.73
CA GLU A 207 14.03 -14.02 6.36
C GLU A 207 13.74 -13.63 7.83
N PRO A 208 14.54 -14.11 8.81
CA PRO A 208 14.31 -13.82 10.21
C PRO A 208 14.36 -12.32 10.55
N LEU A 209 13.43 -11.86 11.38
CA LEU A 209 13.49 -10.55 12.01
C LEU A 209 14.49 -10.58 13.16
N SER A 210 15.60 -9.85 13.02
CA SER A 210 16.57 -9.60 14.09
C SER A 210 16.31 -8.25 14.77
N GLU A 211 17.01 -7.98 15.88
CA GLU A 211 16.99 -6.66 16.53
C GLU A 211 17.45 -5.52 15.60
N ARG A 212 18.26 -5.82 14.58
CA ARG A 212 18.69 -4.86 13.55
C ARG A 212 17.68 -4.69 12.41
N GLY A 213 16.68 -5.56 12.31
CA GLY A 213 15.73 -5.65 11.20
C GLY A 213 15.85 -6.97 10.42
N ILE A 214 15.28 -7.00 9.22
CA ILE A 214 15.38 -8.10 8.26
C ILE A 214 16.53 -7.84 7.29
N ALA A 215 17.33 -8.85 6.99
CA ALA A 215 18.41 -8.77 6.02
C ALA A 215 17.91 -8.32 4.63
N VAL A 216 18.65 -7.42 3.99
CA VAL A 216 18.43 -6.96 2.60
C VAL A 216 19.71 -7.12 1.79
N ARG A 217 19.56 -7.48 0.52
CA ARG A 217 20.67 -7.71 -0.43
C ARG A 217 20.31 -7.09 -1.79
N PRO A 218 21.28 -6.76 -2.65
CA PRO A 218 21.03 -6.21 -4.00
C PRO A 218 20.04 -7.03 -4.86
N GLY A 219 19.94 -8.33 -4.61
CA GLY A 219 18.97 -9.23 -5.27
C GLY A 219 17.49 -8.92 -4.98
N LEU A 220 17.18 -8.06 -4.00
CA LEU A 220 15.83 -7.53 -3.74
C LEU A 220 15.44 -6.49 -4.80
N ASP A 221 16.32 -5.53 -5.10
CA ASP A 221 16.06 -4.53 -6.14
C ASP A 221 16.05 -5.17 -7.54
N VAL A 222 16.87 -6.21 -7.77
CA VAL A 222 16.84 -7.02 -9.01
C VAL A 222 15.47 -7.67 -9.22
N TRP A 223 14.89 -8.23 -8.16
CA TRP A 223 13.54 -8.80 -8.21
C TRP A 223 12.48 -7.74 -8.54
N ALA A 224 12.50 -6.63 -7.81
CA ALA A 224 11.57 -5.52 -8.00
C ALA A 224 11.70 -4.87 -9.40
N LEU A 225 12.90 -4.86 -9.98
CA LEU A 225 13.16 -4.46 -11.37
C LEU A 225 12.48 -5.43 -12.36
N GLY A 226 12.52 -6.74 -12.08
CA GLY A 226 11.79 -7.75 -12.87
C GLY A 226 10.28 -7.55 -12.86
N VAL A 227 9.70 -7.31 -11.67
CA VAL A 227 8.25 -7.01 -11.54
C VAL A 227 7.88 -5.73 -12.29
N THR A 228 8.65 -4.65 -12.08
CA THR A 228 8.46 -3.35 -12.74
C THR A 228 8.58 -3.47 -14.25
N ALA A 229 9.60 -4.20 -14.75
CA ALA A 229 9.78 -4.44 -16.17
C ALA A 229 8.61 -5.21 -16.80
N HIS A 230 8.11 -6.25 -16.12
CA HIS A 230 6.91 -6.97 -16.59
C HIS A 230 5.71 -6.03 -16.72
N GLN A 231 5.42 -5.21 -15.71
CA GLN A 231 4.28 -4.27 -15.76
C GLN A 231 4.43 -3.26 -16.89
N LEU A 232 5.57 -2.57 -17.01
CA LEU A 232 5.77 -1.56 -18.06
C LEU A 232 5.67 -2.16 -19.47
N LEU A 233 6.15 -3.38 -19.66
CA LEU A 233 6.15 -4.05 -20.98
C LEU A 233 4.84 -4.77 -21.31
N THR A 234 3.87 -4.81 -20.40
CA THR A 234 2.60 -5.56 -20.57
C THR A 234 1.36 -4.76 -20.16
N GLY A 235 1.45 -3.44 -20.01
CA GLY A 235 0.32 -2.59 -19.64
C GLY A 235 -0.18 -2.83 -18.21
N GLY A 236 0.72 -2.82 -17.23
CA GLY A 236 0.39 -2.88 -15.81
C GLY A 236 0.12 -4.27 -15.23
N ARG A 237 0.10 -5.32 -16.07
CA ARG A 237 -0.16 -6.69 -15.61
C ARG A 237 0.94 -7.19 -14.67
N MET A 238 0.55 -7.81 -13.56
CA MET A 238 1.46 -8.42 -12.60
C MET A 238 2.02 -9.75 -13.13
N PRO A 239 3.28 -10.09 -12.84
CA PRO A 239 3.87 -11.40 -13.22
C PRO A 239 3.29 -12.58 -12.41
N PHE A 240 2.69 -12.31 -11.25
CA PHE A 240 1.99 -13.30 -10.43
C PHE A 240 0.47 -13.06 -10.50
N PRO A 241 -0.34 -14.11 -10.77
CA PRO A 241 -1.78 -13.95 -10.95
C PRO A 241 -2.50 -13.66 -9.62
N GLY A 242 -3.53 -12.82 -9.68
CA GLY A 242 -4.41 -12.54 -8.54
C GLY A 242 -5.04 -11.16 -8.61
N ALA A 243 -6.37 -11.09 -8.49
CA ALA A 243 -7.09 -9.81 -8.44
C ALA A 243 -6.75 -9.01 -7.17
N THR A 244 -6.51 -9.70 -6.05
CA THR A 244 -6.13 -9.08 -4.77
C THR A 244 -4.64 -9.26 -4.48
N ALA A 245 -4.06 -8.37 -3.68
CA ALA A 245 -2.67 -8.50 -3.22
C ALA A 245 -2.44 -9.83 -2.46
N ALA A 246 -3.40 -10.28 -1.66
CA ALA A 246 -3.34 -11.57 -0.97
C ALA A 246 -3.29 -12.77 -1.95
N ALA A 247 -4.05 -12.73 -3.04
CA ALA A 247 -4.00 -13.77 -4.07
C ALA A 247 -2.65 -13.79 -4.80
N ARG A 248 -2.09 -12.61 -5.12
CA ARG A 248 -0.76 -12.49 -5.74
C ARG A 248 0.35 -12.97 -4.80
N ALA A 249 0.29 -12.63 -3.52
CA ALA A 249 1.21 -13.14 -2.50
C ALA A 249 1.13 -14.67 -2.39
N ALA A 250 -0.08 -15.25 -2.39
CA ALA A 250 -0.24 -16.71 -2.38
C ALA A 250 0.37 -17.38 -3.62
N ALA A 251 0.19 -16.80 -4.81
CA ALA A 251 0.81 -17.27 -6.05
C ALA A 251 2.35 -17.12 -6.03
N LEU A 252 2.86 -16.01 -5.50
CA LEU A 252 4.28 -15.78 -5.27
C LEU A 252 4.90 -16.82 -4.33
N HIS A 253 4.27 -17.12 -3.20
CA HIS A 253 4.77 -18.15 -2.27
C HIS A 253 4.64 -19.58 -2.84
N ALA A 254 3.69 -19.84 -3.74
CA ALA A 254 3.63 -21.11 -4.48
C ALA A 254 4.79 -21.22 -5.49
N TYR A 255 5.12 -20.15 -6.20
CA TYR A 255 6.26 -20.07 -7.10
C TYR A 255 7.60 -20.21 -6.35
N GLY A 256 7.80 -19.43 -5.28
CA GLY A 256 9.01 -19.46 -4.47
C GLY A 256 9.31 -20.83 -3.84
N ALA A 257 8.27 -21.61 -3.54
CA ALA A 257 8.39 -22.97 -3.03
C ALA A 257 8.42 -24.05 -4.13
N GLY A 258 8.58 -23.68 -5.40
CA GLY A 258 8.64 -24.62 -6.54
C GLY A 258 7.36 -25.39 -6.85
N ARG A 259 6.21 -24.98 -6.27
CA ARG A 259 4.91 -25.65 -6.50
C ARG A 259 4.22 -25.20 -7.79
N THR A 260 4.63 -24.08 -8.36
CA THR A 260 4.13 -23.52 -9.62
C THR A 260 5.27 -22.92 -10.42
N GLU A 261 5.16 -22.93 -11.75
CA GLU A 261 6.12 -22.30 -12.67
C GLU A 261 5.86 -20.78 -12.82
N LEU A 262 6.88 -20.03 -13.20
CA LEU A 262 6.73 -18.62 -13.59
C LEU A 262 6.04 -18.53 -14.96
N ARG A 263 4.90 -17.84 -15.04
CA ARG A 263 4.11 -17.69 -16.28
C ARG A 263 3.97 -16.23 -16.67
N LEU A 264 5.02 -15.68 -17.28
CA LEU A 264 5.04 -14.30 -17.79
C LEU A 264 4.12 -14.12 -19.00
N SER A 265 3.56 -12.92 -19.15
CA SER A 265 2.64 -12.56 -20.25
C SER A 265 3.15 -12.99 -21.63
N PRO A 266 2.29 -13.54 -22.51
CA PRO A 266 2.68 -13.89 -23.88
C PRO A 266 3.01 -12.66 -24.76
N GLU A 267 2.64 -11.45 -24.32
CA GLU A 267 2.96 -10.19 -25.02
C GLU A 267 4.40 -9.72 -24.76
N LEU A 268 5.06 -10.24 -23.72
CA LEU A 268 6.43 -9.87 -23.35
C LEU A 268 7.43 -10.35 -24.44
N PRO A 269 8.20 -9.44 -25.07
CA PRO A 269 9.16 -9.80 -26.12
C PRO A 269 10.26 -10.74 -25.63
N ASP A 270 10.75 -11.62 -26.50
CA ASP A 270 11.67 -12.71 -26.14
C ASP A 270 12.96 -12.24 -25.42
N ALA A 271 13.57 -11.14 -25.88
CA ALA A 271 14.74 -10.55 -25.25
C ALA A 271 14.44 -10.03 -23.82
N TRP A 272 13.25 -9.49 -23.60
CA TRP A 272 12.79 -9.02 -22.29
C TRP A 272 12.33 -10.17 -21.39
N ARG A 273 11.76 -11.23 -21.96
CA ARG A 273 11.38 -12.46 -21.24
C ARG A 273 12.58 -13.04 -20.50
N ALA A 274 13.71 -13.25 -21.18
CA ALA A 274 14.92 -13.77 -20.56
C ALA A 274 15.52 -12.83 -19.48
N ILE A 275 15.32 -11.50 -19.60
CA ILE A 275 15.75 -10.53 -18.58
C ILE A 275 14.83 -10.62 -17.35
N VAL A 276 13.51 -10.69 -17.54
CA VAL A 276 12.53 -10.78 -16.45
C VAL A 276 12.61 -12.14 -15.73
N GLU A 277 12.84 -13.24 -16.45
CA GLU A 277 13.05 -14.58 -15.85
C GLU A 277 14.29 -14.63 -14.96
N ASP A 278 15.40 -14.03 -15.40
CA ASP A 278 16.61 -13.87 -14.59
C ASP A 278 16.34 -13.04 -13.32
N CYS A 279 15.69 -11.88 -13.48
CA CYS A 279 15.30 -11.01 -12.36
C CYS A 279 14.36 -11.71 -11.36
N LEU A 280 13.43 -12.53 -11.85
CA LEU A 280 12.43 -13.22 -11.03
C LEU A 280 12.84 -14.65 -10.65
N THR A 281 14.12 -15.01 -10.77
CA THR A 281 14.64 -16.30 -10.26
C THR A 281 14.33 -16.43 -8.77
N ALA A 282 13.52 -17.41 -8.38
CA ALA A 282 13.06 -17.61 -6.99
C ALA A 282 14.20 -17.73 -5.96
N ASP A 283 15.21 -18.54 -6.27
CA ASP A 283 16.39 -18.78 -5.44
C ASP A 283 17.25 -17.50 -5.32
N PRO A 284 17.46 -16.94 -4.10
CA PRO A 284 18.18 -15.69 -3.92
C PRO A 284 19.68 -15.77 -4.22
N GLU A 285 20.32 -16.93 -4.04
CA GLU A 285 21.75 -17.14 -4.34
C GLU A 285 21.99 -17.24 -5.85
N ARG A 286 21.07 -17.91 -6.56
CA ARG A 286 21.07 -17.90 -8.03
C ARG A 286 20.76 -16.51 -8.56
N ARG A 287 19.73 -15.83 -8.01
CA ARG A 287 19.34 -14.46 -8.41
C ARG A 287 20.48 -13.45 -8.19
N ALA A 288 21.30 -13.60 -7.15
CA ALA A 288 22.46 -12.75 -6.89
C ALA A 288 23.50 -12.70 -8.03
N ARG A 289 23.51 -13.70 -8.93
CA ARG A 289 24.36 -13.71 -10.13
C ARG A 289 23.91 -12.68 -11.18
N HIS A 290 22.63 -12.32 -11.18
CA HIS A 290 22.01 -11.40 -12.14
C HIS A 290 22.05 -9.95 -11.63
N THR A 291 23.26 -9.46 -11.31
CA THR A 291 23.45 -8.08 -10.83
C THR A 291 22.93 -7.05 -11.83
N VAL A 292 22.43 -5.91 -11.35
CA VAL A 292 21.95 -4.81 -12.24
C VAL A 292 23.01 -4.37 -13.25
N ARG A 293 24.29 -4.37 -12.86
CA ARG A 293 25.43 -4.09 -13.76
C ARG A 293 25.56 -5.10 -14.91
N ALA A 294 25.25 -6.37 -14.67
CA ALA A 294 25.26 -7.42 -15.70
C ALA A 294 23.98 -7.41 -16.57
N LEU A 295 22.86 -6.93 -16.01
CA LEU A 295 21.58 -6.79 -16.72
C LEU A 295 21.56 -5.56 -17.64
N LEU A 296 22.17 -4.44 -17.24
CA LEU A 296 22.18 -3.18 -17.97
C LEU A 296 22.54 -3.29 -19.48
N PRO A 297 23.61 -3.97 -19.91
CA PRO A 297 23.91 -4.11 -21.35
C PRO A 297 22.84 -4.90 -22.11
N ARG A 298 22.18 -5.89 -21.46
CA ARG A 298 21.08 -6.67 -22.06
C ARG A 298 19.81 -5.84 -22.16
N ILE A 299 19.51 -5.04 -21.13
CA ILE A 299 18.41 -4.08 -21.10
C ILE A 299 18.58 -3.04 -22.23
N ARG A 300 19.77 -2.45 -22.38
CA ARG A 300 20.07 -1.51 -23.48
C ARG A 300 19.88 -2.15 -24.86
N ALA A 301 20.33 -3.40 -25.06
CA ALA A 301 20.13 -4.12 -26.32
C ALA A 301 18.63 -4.39 -26.59
N ALA A 302 17.88 -4.89 -25.60
CA ALA A 302 16.45 -5.16 -25.72
C ALA A 302 15.59 -3.89 -25.90
N ALA A 303 16.07 -2.73 -25.40
CA ALA A 303 15.47 -1.42 -25.66
C ALA A 303 15.74 -0.93 -27.08
N ALA A 304 16.98 -1.08 -27.59
CA ALA A 304 17.33 -0.72 -28.96
C ALA A 304 16.55 -1.55 -30.01
N ASP A 305 16.39 -2.85 -29.77
CA ASP A 305 15.57 -3.74 -30.61
C ASP A 305 14.08 -3.37 -30.61
N GLN A 306 13.58 -2.80 -29.52
CA GLN A 306 12.19 -2.30 -29.40
C GLN A 306 12.01 -0.96 -30.15
N ALA A 307 13.03 -0.10 -30.16
CA ALA A 307 13.02 1.19 -30.86
C ALA A 307 13.25 1.06 -32.40
N ALA A 308 13.78 -0.07 -32.87
CA ALA A 308 14.05 -0.29 -34.29
C ALA A 308 12.73 -0.32 -35.11
N PRO A 309 12.64 0.42 -36.25
CA PRO A 309 11.38 0.56 -36.99
C PRO A 309 10.88 -0.78 -37.52
N VAL A 310 9.59 -1.07 -37.25
CA VAL A 310 8.93 -2.38 -37.43
C VAL A 310 8.70 -2.75 -38.91
N ARG A 311 9.77 -2.91 -39.69
CA ARG A 311 9.72 -3.32 -41.11
C ARG A 311 9.68 -4.84 -41.34
N ARG A 312 9.89 -5.68 -40.30
CA ARG A 312 10.07 -7.14 -40.48
C ARG A 312 8.97 -8.08 -39.94
N ARG A 313 8.06 -7.66 -39.04
CA ARG A 313 7.06 -8.58 -38.44
C ARG A 313 5.71 -8.70 -39.18
N ARG A 314 5.36 -7.81 -40.13
CA ARG A 314 4.07 -7.87 -40.87
C ARG A 314 3.93 -9.03 -41.89
N ARG A 315 5.01 -9.72 -42.29
CA ARG A 315 4.98 -10.74 -43.36
C ARG A 315 4.62 -12.19 -42.94
N LYS A 316 4.43 -12.48 -41.64
CA LYS A 316 4.18 -13.86 -41.15
C LYS A 316 2.80 -14.12 -40.51
N ARG A 317 1.83 -13.20 -40.61
CA ARG A 317 0.46 -13.35 -40.07
C ARG A 317 -0.68 -13.14 -41.09
N VAL A 318 -0.39 -13.21 -42.39
CA VAL A 318 -1.37 -12.99 -43.48
C VAL A 318 -1.75 -14.30 -44.22
N LEU A 319 -1.22 -15.44 -43.76
CA LEU A 319 -1.68 -16.77 -44.20
C LEU A 319 -2.17 -17.53 -42.96
N LEU A 320 -3.29 -18.25 -43.11
CA LEU A 320 -4.07 -18.97 -42.07
C LEU A 320 -5.07 -18.11 -41.25
N ALA A 321 -6.06 -17.54 -41.92
CA ALA A 321 -7.35 -17.15 -41.32
C ALA A 321 -8.48 -17.07 -42.38
N SER A 322 -8.92 -18.21 -42.91
CA SER A 322 -10.01 -18.24 -43.91
C SER A 322 -10.75 -19.59 -43.97
N ALA A 323 -11.57 -19.88 -42.95
CA ALA A 323 -12.74 -20.78 -42.94
C ALA A 323 -13.24 -20.90 -41.48
N GLY A 324 -14.51 -20.72 -41.14
CA GLY A 324 -15.66 -20.29 -41.94
C GLY A 324 -16.74 -19.65 -41.07
N VAL A 325 -17.79 -19.10 -41.71
CA VAL A 325 -18.91 -18.40 -41.07
C VAL A 325 -20.22 -19.14 -41.38
N GLY A 326 -21.10 -19.22 -40.38
CA GLY A 326 -22.48 -19.66 -40.47
C GLY A 326 -23.06 -19.83 -39.06
N THR A 327 -24.17 -19.26 -38.61
CA THR A 327 -25.14 -18.25 -39.08
C THR A 327 -26.17 -18.12 -37.93
N THR A 328 -26.61 -16.90 -37.64
CA THR A 328 -27.74 -16.43 -36.80
C THR A 328 -29.13 -17.00 -37.25
N ALA A 329 -30.27 -16.91 -36.54
CA ALA A 329 -30.67 -16.49 -35.17
C ALA A 329 -32.21 -16.72 -34.93
N ALA A 330 -32.67 -16.58 -33.66
CA ALA A 330 -34.06 -16.24 -33.20
C ALA A 330 -35.22 -17.21 -33.57
N ALA A 331 -36.43 -17.25 -32.97
CA ALA A 331 -37.16 -16.53 -31.88
C ALA A 331 -38.40 -17.40 -31.47
N ALA A 332 -39.28 -17.14 -30.48
CA ALA A 332 -39.33 -16.36 -29.22
C ALA A 332 -40.69 -16.62 -28.49
N LEU A 333 -40.87 -16.17 -27.22
CA LEU A 333 -42.13 -16.10 -26.41
C LEU A 333 -42.77 -17.44 -25.93
N GLY A 334 -43.43 -17.57 -24.77
CA GLY A 334 -43.60 -16.67 -23.60
C GLY A 334 -44.56 -17.23 -22.52
N TYR A 335 -44.77 -16.42 -21.44
CA TYR A 335 -45.77 -16.47 -20.34
C TYR A 335 -45.46 -17.33 -19.09
N ALA A 336 -45.73 -16.98 -17.82
CA ALA A 336 -45.93 -15.74 -17.04
C ALA A 336 -46.08 -16.09 -15.52
N PHE A 337 -45.81 -15.11 -14.64
CA PHE A 337 -46.26 -14.91 -13.24
C PHE A 337 -46.67 -16.08 -12.29
N VAL A 338 -45.94 -16.17 -11.16
CA VAL A 338 -46.50 -16.35 -9.80
C VAL A 338 -45.72 -15.46 -8.82
N LEU A 339 -46.43 -14.71 -7.96
CA LEU A 339 -45.86 -13.98 -6.81
C LEU A 339 -45.93 -14.84 -5.55
N PRO A 340 -44.98 -14.69 -4.61
CA PRO A 340 -45.28 -14.81 -3.19
C PRO A 340 -45.38 -13.43 -2.53
N GLN A 341 -46.23 -13.34 -1.51
CA GLN A 341 -46.45 -12.13 -0.70
C GLN A 341 -45.49 -12.05 0.50
N PHE A 342 -45.48 -10.86 1.10
CA PHE A 342 -44.88 -10.42 2.36
C PHE A 342 -44.44 -11.50 3.38
N ALA A 343 -43.24 -11.28 3.94
CA ALA A 343 -42.97 -11.53 5.34
C ALA A 343 -42.70 -10.19 6.03
N GLU A 344 -43.35 -9.93 7.16
CA GLU A 344 -43.14 -8.74 7.99
C GLU A 344 -41.80 -8.82 8.74
N PRO A 345 -41.24 -7.68 9.21
CA PRO A 345 -40.08 -7.71 10.10
C PRO A 345 -40.44 -8.42 11.40
N SER A 346 -39.74 -9.50 11.72
CA SER A 346 -39.92 -10.22 12.97
C SER A 346 -39.36 -9.41 14.15
N ASP A 347 -40.22 -8.65 14.81
CA ASP A 347 -39.89 -8.01 16.09
C ASP A 347 -39.77 -9.10 17.18
N THR A 348 -38.55 -9.59 17.39
CA THR A 348 -38.23 -10.54 18.46
C THR A 348 -36.97 -10.06 19.20
N PRO A 349 -37.02 -9.80 20.52
CA PRO A 349 -35.88 -9.29 21.27
C PRO A 349 -34.86 -10.40 21.56
N GLY A 350 -34.02 -10.72 20.58
CA GLY A 350 -32.92 -11.67 20.70
C GLY A 350 -31.89 -11.44 19.60
N GLY A 351 -30.72 -10.88 19.96
CA GLY A 351 -29.69 -10.52 19.00
C GLY A 351 -29.08 -11.71 18.25
N VAL A 352 -28.45 -11.42 17.11
CA VAL A 352 -27.80 -12.38 16.22
C VAL A 352 -26.39 -12.70 16.70
N ALA A 353 -25.96 -13.96 16.61
CA ALA A 353 -24.61 -14.36 16.98
C ALA A 353 -23.56 -13.87 15.97
N VAL A 354 -22.45 -13.32 16.47
CA VAL A 354 -21.35 -12.75 15.69
C VAL A 354 -20.02 -13.25 16.26
N ARG A 355 -19.17 -13.86 15.43
CA ARG A 355 -17.83 -14.29 15.85
C ARG A 355 -16.81 -13.18 15.69
N VAL A 356 -15.97 -13.03 16.70
CA VAL A 356 -14.85 -12.10 16.71
C VAL A 356 -13.72 -12.62 15.80
N PHE A 357 -13.27 -11.74 14.91
CA PHE A 357 -12.19 -11.98 13.97
C PHE A 357 -10.98 -11.09 14.29
N ASN A 358 -9.83 -11.70 14.55
CA ASN A 358 -8.54 -11.00 14.59
C ASN A 358 -7.80 -11.32 13.29
N VAL A 359 -7.25 -10.33 12.60
CA VAL A 359 -6.60 -10.49 11.30
C VAL A 359 -5.10 -10.81 11.43
N GLU A 360 -4.50 -10.65 12.62
CA GLU A 360 -3.11 -11.05 12.89
C GLU A 360 -2.95 -12.58 12.81
N GLN A 361 -2.05 -13.06 11.95
CA GLN A 361 -1.85 -14.51 11.75
C GLN A 361 -1.45 -15.26 13.02
N GLY A 362 -0.68 -14.63 13.92
CA GLY A 362 -0.31 -15.21 15.21
C GLY A 362 -1.49 -15.42 16.17
N CYS A 363 -2.64 -14.81 15.90
CA CYS A 363 -3.86 -14.90 16.70
C CYS A 363 -4.98 -15.74 16.04
N LEU A 364 -4.76 -16.26 14.83
CA LEU A 364 -5.79 -16.95 14.03
C LEU A 364 -5.95 -18.46 14.33
N GLY A 365 -5.16 -19.02 15.24
CA GLY A 365 -5.19 -20.46 15.53
C GLY A 365 -4.72 -20.86 16.93
N ASN A 366 -4.56 -19.91 17.86
CA ASN A 366 -4.12 -20.22 19.21
C ASN A 366 -5.33 -20.33 20.16
N SER A 367 -5.50 -21.47 20.80
CA SER A 367 -6.51 -21.71 21.84
C SER A 367 -6.14 -21.06 23.18
N GLU A 368 -4.86 -20.76 23.38
CA GLU A 368 -4.42 -19.93 24.50
C GLU A 368 -4.83 -18.47 24.26
N ARG A 369 -5.61 -17.90 25.19
CA ARG A 369 -6.05 -16.51 25.17
C ARG A 369 -4.90 -15.53 25.46
N LEU A 370 -3.93 -15.49 24.55
CA LEU A 370 -2.72 -14.68 24.66
C LEU A 370 -3.04 -13.20 24.93
N HIS A 371 -2.24 -12.58 25.78
CA HIS A 371 -2.45 -11.22 26.27
C HIS A 371 -2.35 -10.15 25.17
N ASN A 372 -1.52 -10.40 24.15
CA ASN A 372 -1.35 -9.54 22.97
C ASN A 372 -2.45 -9.72 21.91
N CYS A 373 -3.16 -10.85 21.89
CA CYS A 373 -4.26 -11.11 20.94
C CYS A 373 -5.62 -10.55 21.38
N ARG A 374 -5.65 -9.68 22.40
CA ARG A 374 -6.86 -9.13 23.02
C ARG A 374 -7.41 -7.93 22.24
N LEU A 375 -8.62 -8.07 21.73
CA LEU A 375 -9.37 -6.99 21.09
C LEU A 375 -10.26 -6.26 22.09
N GLY A 376 -10.43 -4.95 21.89
CA GLY A 376 -11.33 -4.11 22.67
C GLY A 376 -12.66 -3.85 21.97
N LEU A 377 -13.74 -3.70 22.74
CA LEU A 377 -15.02 -3.21 22.25
C LEU A 377 -15.15 -1.73 22.61
N ALA A 378 -15.61 -0.88 21.68
CA ALA A 378 -15.73 0.55 21.97
C ALA A 378 -16.90 0.82 22.95
N ARG A 379 -16.87 1.94 23.67
CA ARG A 379 -18.02 2.39 24.49
C ARG A 379 -19.02 3.15 23.62
N ASP A 380 -18.52 4.05 22.78
CA ASP A 380 -19.28 4.82 21.80
C ASP A 380 -18.63 4.66 20.40
N PRO A 381 -19.39 4.26 19.36
CA PRO A 381 -18.86 4.05 18.01
C PRO A 381 -18.72 5.37 17.21
N TRP A 382 -19.29 6.49 17.68
CA TRP A 382 -19.18 7.81 17.06
C TRP A 382 -18.03 8.66 17.62
N GLU A 383 -17.42 8.25 18.73
CA GLU A 383 -16.20 8.83 19.27
C GLU A 383 -14.93 8.15 18.69
N PRO A 384 -13.73 8.74 18.83
CA PRO A 384 -12.46 8.11 18.45
C PRO A 384 -12.21 6.80 19.20
N TYR A 385 -11.65 5.79 18.52
CA TYR A 385 -11.29 4.51 19.13
C TYR A 385 -9.94 4.62 19.87
N VAL A 386 -9.99 5.24 21.05
CA VAL A 386 -8.87 5.42 22.00
C VAL A 386 -9.08 4.62 23.28
N LEU A 387 -8.06 4.47 24.13
CA LEU A 387 -8.08 3.57 25.30
C LEU A 387 -9.23 3.89 26.28
N GLU A 388 -9.56 5.16 26.40
CA GLU A 388 -10.62 5.73 27.24
C GLU A 388 -12.01 5.34 26.72
N ASN A 389 -12.17 5.19 25.41
CA ASN A 389 -13.39 4.79 24.71
C ASN A 389 -13.46 3.25 24.48
N VAL A 390 -12.81 2.44 25.32
CA VAL A 390 -12.89 0.97 25.25
C VAL A 390 -13.44 0.43 26.58
N VAL A 391 -14.40 -0.51 26.51
CA VAL A 391 -14.93 -1.20 27.70
C VAL A 391 -13.81 -1.96 28.43
N PRO A 392 -13.88 -2.27 29.73
CA PRO A 392 -12.77 -2.93 30.44
C PRO A 392 -12.53 -4.37 29.94
N THR A 393 -13.61 -5.05 29.56
CA THR A 393 -13.59 -6.42 29.04
C THR A 393 -12.86 -6.51 27.70
N ARG A 394 -12.23 -7.65 27.44
CA ARG A 394 -11.54 -7.95 26.18
C ARG A 394 -12.15 -9.18 25.55
N VAL A 395 -12.05 -9.26 24.23
CA VAL A 395 -12.51 -10.40 23.42
C VAL A 395 -11.36 -10.90 22.56
N TRP A 396 -11.41 -12.17 22.17
CA TRP A 396 -10.38 -12.87 21.39
C TRP A 396 -10.96 -13.40 20.09
N HIS A 397 -10.08 -13.76 19.15
CA HIS A 397 -10.51 -14.45 17.95
C HIS A 397 -11.30 -15.74 18.29
N GLY A 398 -12.44 -15.93 17.62
CA GLY A 398 -13.32 -17.07 17.83
C GLY A 398 -14.36 -16.89 18.93
N ASP A 399 -14.28 -15.83 19.76
CA ASP A 399 -15.33 -15.52 20.73
C ASP A 399 -16.66 -15.26 20.00
N SER A 400 -17.73 -15.89 20.47
CA SER A 400 -19.09 -15.68 19.96
C SER A 400 -19.81 -14.66 20.84
N LEU A 401 -20.18 -13.53 20.24
CA LEU A 401 -20.92 -12.44 20.88
C LEU A 401 -22.34 -12.36 20.32
N VAL A 402 -23.24 -11.69 21.03
CA VAL A 402 -24.62 -11.46 20.57
C VAL A 402 -24.76 -9.98 20.18
N ALA A 403 -25.01 -9.71 18.90
CA ALA A 403 -25.23 -8.38 18.35
C ALA A 403 -26.72 -8.06 18.25
N ASP A 404 -27.14 -6.88 18.71
CA ASP A 404 -28.57 -6.52 18.75
C ASP A 404 -28.97 -5.38 17.80
N CYS A 405 -28.04 -4.50 17.43
CA CYS A 405 -28.24 -3.50 16.39
C CYS A 405 -26.91 -3.07 15.73
N VAL A 406 -26.99 -2.42 14.57
CA VAL A 406 -25.84 -1.84 13.85
C VAL A 406 -25.88 -0.31 13.86
N ALA A 407 -24.77 0.34 14.15
CA ALA A 407 -24.58 1.77 13.87
C ALA A 407 -23.89 1.91 12.52
N MET A 408 -24.55 2.58 11.57
CA MET A 408 -23.99 2.92 10.26
C MET A 408 -23.41 4.33 10.27
N GLY A 409 -22.38 4.57 9.45
CA GLY A 409 -21.75 5.90 9.33
C GLY A 409 -21.08 6.41 10.62
N ALA A 410 -20.71 5.51 11.53
CA ALA A 410 -19.98 5.85 12.75
C ALA A 410 -18.46 5.95 12.47
N THR A 411 -17.64 6.19 13.51
CA THR A 411 -16.19 6.41 13.37
C THR A 411 -15.53 5.27 12.60
N ARG A 412 -14.84 5.60 11.51
CA ARG A 412 -14.15 4.57 10.71
C ARG A 412 -12.96 4.03 11.47
N VAL A 413 -12.98 2.72 11.76
CA VAL A 413 -11.81 1.98 12.25
C VAL A 413 -11.30 1.07 11.15
N ALA A 414 -9.97 0.98 11.03
CA ALA A 414 -9.27 0.05 10.15
C ALA A 414 -8.60 -1.07 10.95
N ASP A 415 -8.46 -2.22 10.32
CA ASP A 415 -7.62 -3.31 10.81
C ASP A 415 -6.12 -3.05 10.54
N GLU A 416 -5.29 -3.97 10.97
CA GLU A 416 -3.83 -3.94 10.86
C GLU A 416 -3.32 -3.95 9.39
N TYR A 417 -4.20 -4.21 8.42
CA TYR A 417 -3.91 -4.15 6.98
C TYR A 417 -4.59 -2.97 6.27
N GLY A 418 -5.22 -2.05 7.01
CA GLY A 418 -5.87 -0.85 6.49
C GLY A 418 -7.31 -1.05 5.97
N VAL A 419 -7.86 -2.26 6.07
CA VAL A 419 -9.26 -2.54 5.72
C VAL A 419 -10.14 -1.95 6.80
N GLY A 420 -10.99 -0.98 6.45
CA GLY A 420 -11.72 -0.19 7.45
C GLY A 420 -13.17 0.05 7.14
N SER A 421 -14.00 -0.02 8.18
CA SER A 421 -15.45 0.08 8.14
C SER A 421 -15.95 1.19 9.08
N THR A 422 -17.06 1.81 8.68
CA THR A 422 -17.87 2.75 9.50
C THR A 422 -19.01 2.05 10.24
N ASN A 423 -19.18 0.74 10.05
CA ASN A 423 -20.27 -0.04 10.63
C ASN A 423 -19.79 -0.71 11.92
N TRP A 424 -20.60 -0.57 12.97
CA TRP A 424 -20.33 -1.15 14.29
C TRP A 424 -21.54 -1.91 14.79
N TYR A 425 -21.33 -3.13 15.24
CA TYR A 425 -22.36 -3.95 15.85
C TYR A 425 -22.32 -3.73 17.36
N ARG A 426 -23.44 -3.30 17.95
CA ARG A 426 -23.59 -3.27 19.40
C ARG A 426 -23.71 -4.71 19.89
N VAL A 427 -22.80 -5.13 20.75
CA VAL A 427 -22.66 -6.49 21.25
C VAL A 427 -22.74 -6.54 22.77
N LYS A 428 -23.38 -7.58 23.31
CA LYS A 428 -23.44 -7.83 24.75
C LYS A 428 -22.10 -8.38 25.25
N VAL A 429 -21.54 -7.77 26.29
CA VAL A 429 -20.24 -8.14 26.87
C VAL A 429 -20.39 -9.37 27.80
N PRO A 430 -19.55 -10.42 27.68
CA PRO A 430 -19.55 -11.53 28.64
C PRO A 430 -18.93 -11.10 29.98
N GLY A 431 -19.76 -10.86 30.99
CA GLY A 431 -19.36 -10.38 32.32
C GLY A 431 -20.42 -10.71 33.41
N LYS A 432 -20.03 -10.62 34.69
CA LYS A 432 -20.78 -11.17 35.84
C LYS A 432 -22.24 -10.65 35.96
N GLU A 433 -23.05 -11.49 36.61
CA GLU A 433 -24.50 -11.36 36.80
C GLU A 433 -24.97 -9.97 37.29
N GLY A 434 -26.01 -9.44 36.64
CA GLY A 434 -26.67 -8.17 37.00
C GLY A 434 -26.27 -7.00 36.10
N ALA A 435 -27.14 -6.64 35.16
CA ALA A 435 -26.96 -5.60 34.13
C ALA A 435 -25.76 -5.82 33.19
N GLY A 436 -26.04 -6.28 31.96
CA GLY A 436 -25.00 -6.49 30.95
C GLY A 436 -24.44 -5.16 30.41
N GLU A 437 -23.14 -4.94 30.55
CA GLU A 437 -22.42 -3.89 29.81
C GLU A 437 -22.52 -4.21 28.30
N TYR A 438 -22.79 -3.18 27.50
CA TYR A 438 -22.73 -3.28 26.04
C TYR A 438 -21.42 -2.66 25.56
N GLY A 439 -20.84 -3.23 24.51
CA GLY A 439 -19.71 -2.66 23.79
C GLY A 439 -19.97 -2.72 22.29
N TRP A 440 -19.15 -2.02 21.51
CA TRP A 440 -19.29 -1.98 20.06
C TRP A 440 -18.14 -2.73 19.38
N LEU A 441 -18.49 -3.71 18.55
CA LEU A 441 -17.57 -4.46 17.71
C LEU A 441 -17.59 -3.84 16.31
N SER A 442 -16.46 -3.30 15.85
CA SER A 442 -16.36 -2.82 14.47
C SER A 442 -16.54 -3.98 13.49
N ALA A 443 -17.20 -3.75 12.35
CA ALA A 443 -17.38 -4.76 11.32
C ALA A 443 -16.05 -5.25 10.69
N THR A 444 -14.91 -4.61 10.95
CA THR A 444 -13.57 -5.12 10.61
C THR A 444 -13.10 -6.26 11.52
N ARG A 445 -13.72 -6.41 12.70
CA ARG A 445 -13.42 -7.42 13.71
C ARG A 445 -14.43 -8.57 13.70
N THR A 446 -15.12 -8.78 12.60
CA THR A 446 -15.90 -10.00 12.31
C THR A 446 -15.86 -10.32 10.81
N ARG A 447 -16.20 -11.55 10.45
CA ARG A 447 -16.51 -11.96 9.06
C ARG A 447 -17.99 -12.27 8.86
N ASP A 448 -18.76 -12.29 9.95
CA ASP A 448 -20.19 -12.52 9.91
C ASP A 448 -20.89 -11.19 9.58
N VAL A 449 -21.94 -11.24 8.75
CA VAL A 449 -22.77 -10.07 8.43
C VAL A 449 -24.16 -10.30 9.05
N PRO A 450 -24.32 -10.02 10.35
CA PRO A 450 -25.59 -10.24 11.04
C PRO A 450 -26.67 -9.31 10.51
N ASP A 451 -27.85 -9.85 10.25
CA ASP A 451 -29.05 -9.07 9.92
C ASP A 451 -29.66 -8.53 11.22
N VAL A 452 -29.36 -7.27 11.54
CA VAL A 452 -29.78 -6.58 12.77
C VAL A 452 -30.24 -5.16 12.44
N PRO A 453 -31.25 -4.61 13.15
CA PRO A 453 -31.79 -3.29 12.88
C PRO A 453 -30.76 -2.18 13.14
N GLU A 454 -30.97 -0.99 12.57
CA GLU A 454 -30.13 0.17 12.84
C GLU A 454 -30.37 0.71 14.26
N CYS A 455 -29.28 1.00 15.00
CA CYS A 455 -29.36 1.55 16.34
C CYS A 455 -29.91 2.99 16.32
N ARG A 456 -30.94 3.29 17.13
CA ARG A 456 -31.41 4.68 17.33
C ARG A 456 -30.29 5.53 17.94
N ARG A 457 -29.82 6.53 17.20
CA ARG A 457 -28.80 7.48 17.66
C ARG A 457 -29.34 8.30 18.86
N PRO A 458 -28.63 8.39 20.00
CA PRO A 458 -29.01 9.27 21.09
C PRO A 458 -29.00 10.74 20.64
N ALA A 459 -29.92 11.55 21.15
CA ALA A 459 -29.92 12.98 20.84
C ALA A 459 -28.69 13.67 21.49
N PRO A 460 -28.00 14.60 20.79
CA PRO A 460 -26.84 15.27 21.35
C PRO A 460 -27.26 16.14 22.54
N GLY A 461 -26.73 15.83 23.73
CA GLY A 461 -26.97 16.58 24.97
C GLY A 461 -27.47 15.76 26.17
N ALA A 462 -27.77 14.46 26.00
CA ALA A 462 -28.16 13.59 27.12
C ALA A 462 -26.93 13.09 27.91
N SER A 463 -26.52 13.85 28.93
CA SER A 463 -25.63 13.32 29.98
C SER A 463 -26.28 12.12 30.67
N PRO A 464 -25.53 11.06 31.04
CA PRO A 464 -26.08 9.96 31.81
C PRO A 464 -26.37 10.41 33.24
N THR A 465 -27.62 10.80 33.51
CA THR A 465 -28.13 10.93 34.87
C THR A 465 -28.15 9.54 35.53
N PRO A 466 -27.56 9.35 36.72
CA PRO A 466 -27.76 8.12 37.46
C PRO A 466 -29.23 8.03 37.90
N GLU A 467 -29.92 6.96 37.55
CA GLU A 467 -31.23 6.65 38.14
C GLU A 467 -31.08 6.43 39.66
N PRO A 468 -32.09 6.80 40.46
CA PRO A 468 -31.98 6.80 41.90
C PRO A 468 -31.95 5.36 42.46
N SER A 469 -31.04 5.13 43.41
CA SER A 469 -30.99 3.89 44.19
C SER A 469 -32.34 3.61 44.87
N PRO A 470 -32.85 2.36 44.86
CA PRO A 470 -34.05 2.03 45.61
C PRO A 470 -33.78 2.21 47.12
N SER A 471 -34.62 3.02 47.76
CA SER A 471 -34.59 3.22 49.20
C SER A 471 -34.82 1.90 49.94
N ARG A 472 -34.03 1.65 50.99
CA ARG A 472 -34.35 0.60 51.97
C ARG A 472 -35.71 0.89 52.60
N GLY A 473 -36.58 -0.13 52.60
CA GLY A 473 -37.82 -0.25 53.37
C GLY A 473 -38.02 -1.72 53.68
#